data_AF-A0A7Y1UET0-F1
#
_entry.id   AF-A0A7Y1UET0-F1
#
_cell.length_a   1.000
_cell.length_b   1.000
_cell.length_c   1.000
_cell.angle_alpha   90.00
_cell.angle_beta   90.00
_cell.angle_gamma   90.00
#
_symmetry.space_group_name_H-M   'P 1'
#
loop_
_entity.id
_entity.type
_entity.pdbx_description
1 polymer ?
#
loop_
_entity_poly.entity_id
_entity_poly.type
_entity_poly.pdbx_seq_one_letter_code
_entity_poly.pdbx_strand_id
1 'polypeptide(L)'
;MKLITLLSCFFILFSFQTTKASHGMGGEITWRCLPNGQFVFTMNFYRDCQGISCPGGPLNLIVSNHPTVTSIQLTSSYNEDLTPQGCGSCANPGPGSVQKCVYESAPLTLAGTPPDSGWVFDWYSCCRSTSLGNIMN
;
A
#
# COMPACT_ATOMS: atom_id res chain seq x y z
N MET A 1 14.50 16.71 -48.36
CA MET A 1 14.89 17.09 -46.99
C MET A 1 13.80 17.87 -46.25
N LYS A 2 13.26 18.98 -46.79
CA LYS A 2 12.23 19.81 -46.13
C LYS A 2 10.94 19.07 -45.72
N LEU A 3 10.43 18.13 -46.53
CA LEU A 3 9.21 17.37 -46.24
C LEU A 3 9.40 16.36 -45.09
N ILE A 4 10.58 15.72 -45.00
CA ILE A 4 10.92 14.78 -43.92
C ILE A 4 11.04 15.53 -42.59
N THR A 5 11.64 16.74 -42.60
CA THR A 5 11.69 17.61 -41.43
C THR A 5 10.30 18.05 -40.98
N LEU A 6 9.39 18.35 -41.92
CA LEU A 6 7.99 18.71 -41.61
C LEU A 6 7.21 17.53 -41.02
N LEU A 7 7.34 16.33 -41.57
CA LEU A 7 6.72 15.12 -41.03
C LEU A 7 7.25 14.78 -39.63
N SER A 8 8.55 14.98 -39.40
CA SER A 8 9.16 14.77 -38.09
C SER A 8 8.63 15.77 -37.05
N CYS A 9 8.49 17.06 -37.40
CA CYS A 9 7.83 18.06 -36.55
C CYS A 9 6.35 17.73 -36.27
N PHE A 10 5.62 17.23 -37.26
CA PHE A 10 4.22 16.84 -37.10
C PHE A 10 4.07 15.67 -36.12
N PHE A 11 4.96 14.67 -36.15
CA PHE A 11 4.91 13.51 -35.26
C PHE A 11 5.18 13.87 -33.78
N ILE A 12 6.06 14.85 -33.53
CA ILE A 12 6.39 15.34 -32.18
C ILE A 12 5.19 16.07 -31.53
N LEU A 13 4.34 16.72 -32.33
CA LEU A 13 3.16 17.45 -31.82
C LEU A 13 2.05 16.53 -31.29
N PHE A 14 2.03 15.24 -31.67
CA PHE A 14 1.07 14.25 -31.15
C PHE A 14 1.63 13.39 -30.00
N SER A 15 2.84 13.68 -29.53
CA SER A 15 3.52 12.86 -28.51
C SER A 15 3.10 13.16 -27.07
N PHE A 16 2.23 14.15 -26.82
CA PHE A 16 1.83 14.53 -25.46
C PHE A 16 0.71 13.62 -24.94
N GLN A 17 1.09 12.47 -24.38
CA GLN A 17 0.19 11.63 -23.61
C GLN A 17 0.18 12.10 -22.15
N THR A 18 -0.99 12.38 -21.59
CA THR A 18 -1.13 12.62 -20.14
C THR A 18 -1.04 11.30 -19.39
N THR A 19 -0.02 11.12 -18.57
CA THR A 19 0.08 9.96 -17.68
C THR A 19 -0.77 10.21 -16.43
N LYS A 20 -1.59 9.22 -16.04
CA LYS A 20 -2.32 9.24 -14.77
C LYS A 20 -1.61 8.28 -13.81
N ALA A 21 -1.13 8.81 -12.69
CA ALA A 21 -0.63 8.02 -11.58
C ALA A 21 -1.67 8.04 -10.47
N SER A 22 -1.86 6.90 -9.81
CA SER A 22 -2.61 6.82 -8.55
C SER A 22 -1.70 6.27 -7.47
N HIS A 23 -2.05 6.55 -6.22
CA HIS A 23 -1.20 6.27 -5.08
C HIS A 23 -2.01 5.74 -3.89
N GLY A 24 -1.34 5.06 -2.96
CA GLY A 24 -1.93 4.63 -1.70
C GLY A 24 -2.12 5.78 -0.73
N MET A 25 -3.19 5.75 0.04
CA MET A 25 -3.41 6.71 1.13
C MET A 25 -2.51 6.41 2.34
N GLY A 26 -2.01 5.18 2.43
CA GLY A 26 -1.10 4.74 3.47
C GLY A 26 -1.58 3.44 4.09
N GLY A 27 -1.13 3.18 5.31
CA GLY A 27 -1.49 1.98 6.02
C GLY A 27 -0.97 1.99 7.45
N GLU A 28 -1.32 0.95 8.17
CA GLU A 28 -0.85 0.69 9.52
C GLU A 28 -0.48 -0.79 9.66
N ILE A 29 0.49 -1.07 10.52
CA ILE A 29 0.88 -2.42 10.91
C ILE A 29 0.57 -2.54 12.39
N THR A 30 -0.20 -3.56 12.75
CA THR A 30 -0.54 -3.89 14.14
C THR A 30 -0.22 -5.35 14.40
N TRP A 31 -0.11 -5.72 15.68
CA TRP A 31 0.04 -7.11 16.07
C TRP A 31 -0.75 -7.40 17.33
N ARG A 32 -1.18 -8.65 17.48
CA ARG A 32 -1.81 -9.17 18.69
C ARG A 32 -1.06 -10.40 19.19
N CYS A 33 -0.91 -10.51 20.51
CA CYS A 33 -0.40 -11.72 21.16
C CYS A 33 -1.57 -12.68 21.43
N LEU A 34 -1.38 -13.95 21.08
CA LEU A 34 -2.31 -15.04 21.33
C LEU A 34 -2.01 -15.69 22.69
N PRO A 35 -2.97 -16.43 23.30
CA PRO A 35 -2.76 -17.08 24.61
C PRO A 35 -1.59 -18.06 24.66
N ASN A 36 -1.15 -18.60 23.52
CA ASN A 36 -0.01 -19.50 23.40
C ASN A 36 1.34 -18.77 23.18
N GLY A 37 1.36 -17.43 23.30
CA GLY A 37 2.56 -16.60 23.13
C GLY A 37 2.95 -16.35 21.66
N GLN A 38 2.13 -16.78 20.70
CA GLN A 38 2.33 -16.45 19.29
C GLN A 38 1.77 -15.08 18.95
N PHE A 39 2.28 -14.48 17.88
CA PHE A 39 1.83 -13.20 17.36
C PHE A 39 1.09 -13.39 16.03
N VAL A 40 0.06 -12.58 15.81
CA VAL A 40 -0.54 -12.38 14.49
C VAL A 40 -0.37 -10.92 14.12
N PHE A 41 0.28 -10.68 12.99
CA PHE A 41 0.46 -9.35 12.42
C PHE A 41 -0.69 -9.05 11.47
N THR A 42 -1.18 -7.82 11.50
CA THR A 42 -2.21 -7.31 10.60
C THR A 42 -1.69 -6.04 9.95
N MET A 43 -1.74 -5.97 8.62
CA MET A 43 -1.48 -4.76 7.86
C MET A 43 -2.78 -4.29 7.22
N ASN A 44 -3.15 -3.04 7.50
CA ASN A 44 -4.26 -2.36 6.83
C ASN A 44 -3.67 -1.41 5.80
N PHE A 45 -4.09 -1.55 4.54
CA PHE A 45 -3.75 -0.62 3.47
C PHE A 45 -4.98 0.20 3.07
N TYR A 46 -4.86 1.52 3.05
CA TYR A 46 -5.95 2.42 2.69
C TYR A 46 -5.74 2.97 1.27
N ARG A 47 -6.81 2.98 0.48
CA ARG A 47 -6.81 3.49 -0.90
C ARG A 47 -8.08 4.25 -1.23
N ASP A 48 -7.95 5.13 -2.22
CA ASP A 48 -9.08 5.70 -2.94
C ASP A 48 -9.64 4.65 -3.92
N CYS A 49 -10.96 4.45 -3.91
CA CYS A 49 -11.63 3.50 -4.79
C CYS A 49 -11.55 3.88 -6.28
N GLN A 50 -11.34 5.17 -6.59
CA GLN A 50 -11.08 5.69 -7.94
C GLN A 50 -9.62 5.52 -8.38
N GLY A 51 -8.75 5.09 -7.46
CA GLY A 51 -7.31 5.01 -7.64
C GLY A 51 -6.76 3.60 -7.88
N ILE A 52 -5.57 3.33 -7.31
CA ILE A 52 -4.89 2.02 -7.39
C ILE A 52 -5.72 0.93 -6.74
N SER A 53 -5.59 -0.30 -7.19
CA SER A 53 -6.16 -1.45 -6.49
C SER A 53 -5.47 -1.69 -5.14
N CYS A 54 -6.08 -2.51 -4.28
CA CYS A 54 -5.37 -3.14 -3.18
C CYS A 54 -4.09 -3.82 -3.71
N PRO A 55 -2.97 -3.79 -2.95
CA PRO A 55 -1.77 -4.54 -3.31
C PRO A 55 -2.08 -6.02 -3.58
N GLY A 56 -1.62 -6.54 -4.72
CA GLY A 56 -1.65 -7.98 -4.97
C GLY A 56 -0.73 -8.67 -3.96
N GLY A 57 -1.13 -9.82 -3.42
CA GLY A 57 -0.36 -10.46 -2.35
C GLY A 57 -0.70 -11.93 -2.13
N PRO A 58 0.25 -12.68 -1.55
CA PRO A 58 0.86 -12.35 -0.26
C PRO A 58 1.86 -11.19 -0.24
N LEU A 59 1.84 -10.41 0.83
CA LEU A 59 2.79 -9.32 1.13
C LEU A 59 3.86 -9.81 2.10
N ASN A 60 4.98 -9.10 2.21
CA ASN A 60 6.04 -9.42 3.17
C ASN A 60 6.41 -8.18 3.98
N LEU A 61 6.22 -8.22 5.30
CA LEU A 61 6.81 -7.25 6.21
C LEU A 61 8.30 -7.48 6.30
N ILE A 62 9.08 -6.40 6.26
CA ILE A 62 10.51 -6.39 6.52
C ILE A 62 10.71 -6.31 8.04
N VAL A 63 11.56 -7.17 8.59
CA VAL A 63 11.87 -7.19 10.02
C VAL A 63 13.33 -6.79 10.22
N SER A 64 13.55 -5.70 10.95
CA SER A 64 14.86 -5.21 11.33
C SER A 64 15.12 -5.40 12.83
N ASN A 65 16.39 -5.48 13.21
CA ASN A 65 16.86 -5.66 14.59
C ASN A 65 16.45 -6.98 15.28
N HIS A 66 15.85 -7.92 14.55
CA HIS A 66 15.60 -9.27 15.05
C HIS A 66 16.74 -10.22 14.61
N PRO A 67 17.24 -11.12 15.48
CA PRO A 67 18.44 -11.93 15.19
C PRO A 67 18.28 -12.93 14.04
N THR A 68 17.08 -13.50 13.84
CA THR A 68 16.85 -14.57 12.84
C THR A 68 15.68 -14.30 11.88
N VAL A 69 14.58 -13.74 12.36
CA VAL A 69 13.42 -13.35 11.54
C VAL A 69 13.72 -12.04 10.81
N THR A 70 13.74 -12.08 9.47
CA THR A 70 13.96 -10.91 8.60
C THR A 70 12.72 -10.54 7.78
N SER A 71 11.72 -11.43 7.73
CA SER A 71 10.50 -11.22 6.95
C SER A 71 9.31 -11.96 7.56
N ILE A 72 8.12 -11.36 7.50
CA ILE A 72 6.84 -11.99 7.89
C ILE A 72 5.88 -11.89 6.71
N GLN A 73 5.43 -13.04 6.21
CA GLN A 73 4.44 -13.09 5.12
C GLN A 73 3.04 -12.78 5.65
N LEU A 74 2.31 -11.94 4.91
CA LEU A 74 0.90 -11.62 5.14
C LEU A 74 0.07 -12.10 3.94
N THR A 75 -1.06 -12.73 4.21
CA THR A 75 -2.05 -13.12 3.20
C THR A 75 -3.23 -12.18 3.22
N SER A 76 -3.81 -11.90 2.05
CA SER A 76 -5.05 -11.12 1.96
C SER A 76 -6.15 -11.78 2.79
N SER A 77 -6.75 -11.01 3.70
CA SER A 77 -7.83 -11.46 4.59
C SER A 77 -9.17 -11.01 4.04
N TYR A 78 -9.45 -9.71 4.07
CA TYR A 78 -10.67 -9.13 3.50
C TYR A 78 -10.46 -7.65 3.13
N ASN A 79 -11.40 -7.12 2.34
CA ASN A 79 -11.48 -5.70 2.04
C ASN A 79 -12.77 -5.12 2.63
N GLU A 80 -12.68 -3.91 3.16
CA GLU A 80 -13.80 -3.19 3.74
C GLU A 80 -13.98 -1.86 3.02
N ASP A 81 -15.22 -1.57 2.62
CA ASP A 81 -15.61 -0.27 2.06
C ASP A 81 -15.86 0.69 3.23
N LEU A 82 -15.04 1.73 3.32
CA LEU A 82 -15.11 2.75 4.36
C LEU A 82 -15.75 4.05 3.84
N THR A 83 -16.37 4.01 2.66
CA THR A 83 -16.97 5.18 2.04
C THR A 83 -18.10 5.75 2.91
N PRO A 84 -18.05 7.04 3.29
CA PRO A 84 -19.13 7.68 4.02
C PRO A 84 -20.44 7.65 3.23
N GLN A 85 -21.57 7.54 3.95
CA GLN A 85 -22.89 7.54 3.33
C GLN A 85 -23.10 8.80 2.46
N GLY A 86 -23.56 8.60 1.22
CA GLY A 86 -23.78 9.69 0.25
C GLY A 86 -22.58 10.05 -0.62
N CYS A 87 -21.40 9.45 -0.39
CA CYS A 87 -20.18 9.70 -1.20
C CYS A 87 -19.90 8.63 -2.27
N GLY A 88 -20.86 7.72 -2.52
CA GLY A 88 -20.72 6.58 -3.42
C GLY A 88 -20.40 5.29 -2.68
N SER A 89 -19.70 4.37 -3.34
CA SER A 89 -19.14 3.14 -2.76
C SER A 89 -17.95 2.68 -3.58
N CYS A 90 -17.19 1.71 -3.09
CA CYS A 90 -16.11 1.12 -3.86
C CYS A 90 -16.59 0.33 -5.11
N ALA A 91 -17.88 -0.03 -5.16
CA ALA A 91 -18.51 -0.61 -6.34
C ALA A 91 -19.02 0.45 -7.35
N ASN A 92 -19.37 1.65 -6.87
CA ASN A 92 -19.69 2.81 -7.70
C ASN A 92 -18.97 4.07 -7.17
N PRO A 93 -17.67 4.24 -7.49
CA PRO A 93 -16.80 5.19 -6.80
C PRO A 93 -17.16 6.66 -7.08
N GLY A 94 -17.43 7.40 -6.02
CA GLY A 94 -17.51 8.87 -6.02
C GLY A 94 -16.31 9.49 -5.29
N PRO A 95 -16.16 10.84 -5.34
CA PRO A 95 -15.14 11.54 -4.57
C PRO A 95 -15.24 11.19 -3.08
N GLY A 96 -14.12 10.74 -2.49
CA GLY A 96 -14.08 10.32 -1.08
C GLY A 96 -14.52 8.87 -0.82
N SER A 97 -14.68 8.06 -1.87
CA SER A 97 -14.83 6.61 -1.71
C SER A 97 -13.50 5.97 -1.30
N VAL A 98 -13.47 5.34 -0.12
CA VAL A 98 -12.25 4.82 0.51
C VAL A 98 -12.39 3.33 0.81
N GLN A 99 -11.33 2.56 0.57
CA GLN A 99 -11.26 1.14 0.91
C GLN A 99 -10.12 0.87 1.88
N LYS A 100 -10.35 -0.06 2.82
CA LYS A 100 -9.31 -0.71 3.62
C LYS A 100 -9.09 -2.13 3.11
N CYS A 101 -7.86 -2.47 2.78
CA CYS A 101 -7.44 -3.81 2.38
C CYS A 101 -6.64 -4.44 3.54
N VAL A 102 -7.12 -5.55 4.09
CA VAL A 102 -6.57 -6.17 5.29
C VAL A 102 -5.76 -7.41 4.93
N TYR A 103 -4.55 -7.50 5.47
CA TYR A 103 -3.65 -8.64 5.30
C TYR A 103 -3.23 -9.14 6.67
N GLU A 104 -3.19 -10.46 6.86
CA GLU A 104 -2.82 -11.07 8.14
C GLU A 104 -1.72 -12.13 7.97
N SER A 105 -0.83 -12.23 8.95
CA SER A 105 0.12 -13.33 9.03
C SER A 105 -0.55 -14.59 9.57
N ALA A 106 0.04 -15.75 9.27
CA ALA A 106 -0.17 -16.92 10.14
C ALA A 106 0.36 -16.60 11.57
N PRO A 107 -0.15 -17.27 12.62
CA PRO A 107 0.46 -17.20 13.94
C PRO A 107 1.93 -17.60 13.90
N LEU A 108 2.81 -16.76 14.45
CA LEU A 108 4.25 -17.03 14.53
C LEU A 108 4.83 -16.76 15.91
N THR A 109 5.92 -17.44 16.23
CA THR A 109 6.70 -17.17 17.44
C THR A 109 7.87 -16.26 17.09
N LEU A 110 7.97 -15.12 17.78
CA LEU A 110 9.15 -14.25 17.72
C LEU A 110 10.05 -14.56 18.93
N ALA A 111 10.99 -15.48 18.74
CA ALA A 111 11.89 -15.90 19.80
C ALA A 111 13.04 -14.92 19.98
N GLY A 112 13.33 -14.57 21.24
CA GLY A 112 14.40 -13.65 21.61
C GLY A 112 13.90 -12.51 22.49
N THR A 113 14.81 -11.64 22.88
CA THR A 113 14.50 -10.39 23.59
C THR A 113 14.79 -9.24 22.63
N PRO A 114 13.83 -8.32 22.40
CA PRO A 114 14.11 -7.12 21.61
C PRO A 114 15.29 -6.35 22.20
N PRO A 115 16.18 -5.79 21.37
CA PRO A 115 17.20 -4.85 21.85
C PRO A 115 16.54 -3.58 22.38
N ASP A 116 17.31 -2.68 23.00
CA ASP A 116 16.81 -1.38 23.50
C ASP A 116 16.13 -0.54 22.40
N SER A 117 16.53 -0.72 21.14
CA SER A 117 15.90 -0.08 19.97
C SER A 117 14.62 -0.77 19.48
N GLY A 118 14.25 -1.90 20.07
CA GLY A 118 13.13 -2.73 19.64
C GLY A 118 13.36 -3.45 18.31
N TRP A 119 12.42 -4.33 17.97
CA TRP A 119 12.28 -4.86 16.62
C TRP A 119 11.43 -3.90 15.80
N VAL A 120 11.80 -3.74 14.53
CA VAL A 120 11.11 -2.85 13.60
C VAL A 120 10.43 -3.68 12.52
N PHE A 121 9.16 -3.41 12.26
CA PHE A 121 8.34 -4.08 11.26
C PHE A 121 7.88 -3.06 10.23
N ASP A 122 8.36 -3.19 9.01
CA ASP A 122 8.14 -2.21 7.95
C ASP A 122 7.50 -2.85 6.73
N TRP A 123 6.77 -2.04 5.98
CA TRP A 123 6.35 -2.38 4.63
C TRP A 123 6.31 -1.10 3.80
N TYR A 124 6.74 -1.18 2.55
CA TYR A 124 6.73 -0.03 1.66
C TYR A 124 6.03 -0.35 0.35
N SER A 125 5.35 0.67 -0.17
CA SER A 125 4.86 0.73 -1.54
C SER A 125 5.46 1.96 -2.20
N CYS A 126 5.80 1.87 -3.48
CA CYS A 126 6.50 2.92 -4.23
C CYS A 126 5.78 4.27 -4.22
N CYS A 127 4.48 4.26 -3.98
CA CYS A 127 3.65 5.29 -4.55
C CYS A 127 2.63 5.72 -3.51
N ARG A 128 3.08 6.59 -2.60
CA ARG A 128 2.26 7.29 -1.60
C ARG A 128 1.57 8.49 -2.22
N SER A 129 0.33 8.77 -1.78
CA SER A 129 -0.46 9.87 -2.34
C SER A 129 0.10 11.23 -1.99
N THR A 130 0.32 12.05 -3.01
CA THR A 130 0.71 13.47 -2.87
C THR A 130 -0.44 14.35 -2.37
N SER A 131 -1.66 13.83 -2.30
CA SER A 131 -2.80 14.53 -1.69
C SER A 131 -2.72 14.64 -0.16
N LEU A 132 -1.77 13.93 0.47
CA LEU A 132 -1.54 14.01 1.92
C LEU A 132 -0.62 15.20 2.23
N GLY A 133 -1.20 16.35 2.57
CA GLY A 133 -0.46 17.61 2.78
C GLY A 133 0.33 17.71 4.11
N ASN A 134 0.19 16.74 5.01
CA ASN A 134 0.66 16.87 6.41
C ASN A 134 2.00 16.20 6.69
N ILE A 135 2.63 15.57 5.70
CA ILE A 135 3.88 14.82 5.87
C ILE A 135 4.73 15.10 4.63
N MET A 136 5.92 15.70 4.83
CA MET A 136 6.87 15.97 3.74
C MET A 136 7.34 14.63 3.14
N ASN A 137 7.41 14.57 1.81
CA ASN A 137 8.00 13.46 1.07
C ASN A 137 9.53 13.52 1.10
#